data_AF-A0A2V7HU19-F1
#
_entry.id   AF-A0A2V7HU19-F1
#
_cell.length_a   1.000
_cell.length_b   1.000
_cell.length_c   1.000
_cell.angle_alpha   90.00
_cell.angle_beta   90.00
_cell.angle_gamma   90.00
#
_symmetry.space_group_name_H-M   'P 1'
#
loop_
_entity.id
_entity.type
_entity.pdbx_description
1 polymer ?
#
loop_
_entity_poly.entity_id
_entity_poly.type
_entity_poly.pdbx_seq_one_letter_code
_entity_poly.pdbx_strand_id
1 'polypeptide(L)'
;MIREATGRQRSLAVAALLLLGACPWILARHQLSMLTELLILGLFALSLDLIMGYTGMVSFGHAAYFGLGAYASALLLIHFALPVPLA
;
A
#
# COMPACT_ATOMS: atom_id res chain seq x y z
N MET A 1 -11.09 12.58 18.11
CA MET A 1 -12.57 12.51 18.05
C MET A 1 -12.96 11.15 17.47
N ILE A 2 -12.79 10.07 18.25
CA ILE A 2 -13.06 8.69 17.83
C ILE A 2 -14.54 8.46 18.15
N ARG A 3 -15.38 8.42 17.12
CA ARG A 3 -16.82 8.22 17.29
C ARG A 3 -17.03 6.75 17.69
N GLU A 4 -17.58 6.51 18.87
CA GLU A 4 -18.03 5.18 19.32
C GLU A 4 -18.85 4.53 18.19
N ALA A 5 -18.31 3.48 17.58
CA ALA A 5 -19.00 2.79 16.49
C ALA A 5 -20.29 2.18 17.04
N THR A 6 -21.43 2.77 16.69
CA THR A 6 -22.77 2.30 17.07
C THR A 6 -22.90 0.81 16.77
N GLY A 7 -23.62 0.02 17.58
CA GLY A 7 -23.70 -1.45 17.44
C GLY A 7 -24.02 -1.93 16.02
N ARG A 8 -24.79 -1.14 15.26
CA ARG A 8 -25.07 -1.35 13.83
C ARG A 8 -23.84 -1.29 12.92
N GLN A 9 -22.88 -0.41 13.18
CA GLN A 9 -21.65 -0.32 12.38
C GLN A 9 -20.71 -1.50 12.65
N ARG A 10 -20.63 -1.95 13.91
CA ARG A 10 -19.86 -3.15 14.27
C ARG A 10 -20.43 -4.39 13.60
N SER A 11 -21.77 -4.55 13.58
CA SER A 11 -22.39 -5.68 12.88
C SER A 11 -22.19 -5.62 11.36
N LEU A 12 -22.26 -4.44 10.75
CA LEU A 12 -21.96 -4.26 9.33
C LEU A 12 -20.51 -4.58 8.97
N ALA A 13 -19.55 -4.15 9.80
CA ALA A 13 -18.13 -4.45 9.57
C ALA A 13 -17.84 -5.95 9.66
N VAL A 14 -18.41 -6.63 10.66
CA VAL A 14 -18.28 -8.09 10.80
C VAL A 14 -18.95 -8.81 9.62
N ALA A 15 -20.13 -8.37 9.18
CA ALA A 15 -20.80 -8.95 8.02
C ALA A 15 -19.97 -8.79 6.73
N ALA A 16 -19.36 -7.61 6.51
CA ALA A 16 -18.48 -7.38 5.37
C ALA A 16 -17.23 -8.28 5.40
N LEU A 17 -16.62 -8.47 6.57
CA LEU A 17 -15.48 -9.38 6.75
C LEU A 17 -15.85 -10.84 6.47
N LEU A 18 -17.01 -11.30 6.94
CA LEU A 18 -17.50 -12.65 6.67
C LEU A 18 -17.77 -12.87 5.17
N LEU A 19 -18.36 -11.88 4.49
CA LEU A 19 -18.59 -11.94 3.04
C LEU A 19 -17.27 -12.00 2.25
N LEU A 20 -16.28 -11.19 2.61
CA LEU A 20 -14.94 -11.24 2.03
C LEU A 20 -14.25 -12.59 2.28
N GLY A 21 -14.39 -13.15 3.48
CA GLY A 21 -13.87 -14.47 3.83
C GLY A 21 -14.53 -15.61 3.06
N ALA A 22 -15.82 -15.50 2.74
CA ALA A 22 -16.57 -16.49 1.96
C ALA A 22 -16.27 -16.45 0.45
N CYS A 23 -15.76 -15.32 -0.04
CA CYS A 23 -15.44 -15.06 -1.44
C CYS A 23 -14.58 -16.14 -2.15
N PRO A 24 -13.48 -16.68 -1.57
CA PRO A 24 -12.66 -17.74 -2.19
C PRO A 24 -13.41 -19.05 -2.51
N TRP A 25 -14.53 -19.33 -1.85
CA TRP A 25 -15.33 -20.53 -2.12
C TRP A 25 -16.33 -20.35 -3.26
N ILE A 26 -16.63 -19.11 -3.65
CA ILE A 26 -17.70 -18.78 -4.60
C ILE A 26 -17.12 -18.31 -5.94
N LEU A 27 -15.99 -17.59 -5.92
CA LEU A 27 -15.42 -16.97 -7.12
C LEU A 27 -14.42 -17.87 -7.85
N ALA A 28 -14.39 -17.77 -9.17
CA ALA A 28 -13.37 -18.38 -10.01
C ALA A 28 -12.00 -17.69 -9.80
N ARG A 29 -10.89 -18.41 -10.05
CA ARG A 29 -9.51 -17.91 -9.84
C ARG A 29 -9.23 -16.53 -10.45
N HIS A 30 -9.74 -16.26 -11.66
CA HIS A 30 -9.54 -14.98 -12.33
C HIS A 30 -10.21 -13.83 -11.57
N GLN A 31 -11.46 -14.03 -11.12
CA GLN A 31 -12.20 -13.03 -10.36
C GLN A 31 -11.59 -12.81 -8.97
N LEU A 32 -11.07 -13.87 -8.35
CA LEU A 32 -10.32 -13.75 -7.10
C LEU A 32 -9.05 -12.91 -7.28
N SER A 33 -8.28 -13.14 -8.34
CA SER A 33 -7.07 -12.34 -8.61
C SER A 33 -7.40 -10.86 -8.79
N MET A 34 -8.47 -10.54 -9.54
CA MET A 34 -8.94 -9.18 -9.74
C MET A 34 -9.41 -8.53 -8.43
N LEU A 35 -10.15 -9.28 -7.60
CA LEU A 35 -10.59 -8.80 -6.29
C LEU A 35 -9.40 -8.52 -5.37
N THR A 36 -8.40 -9.41 -5.35
CA THR A 36 -7.17 -9.21 -4.57
C THR A 36 -6.42 -7.97 -5.03
N GLU A 37 -6.27 -7.77 -6.34
CA GLU A 37 -5.64 -6.57 -6.90
C GLU A 37 -6.41 -5.29 -6.51
N LEU A 38 -7.74 -5.33 -6.57
CA LEU A 38 -8.59 -4.21 -6.16
C LEU A 38 -8.44 -3.89 -4.66
N LEU A 39 -8.35 -4.90 -3.80
CA LEU A 39 -8.09 -4.72 -2.37
C LEU A 39 -6.71 -4.14 -2.09
N ILE A 40 -5.68 -4.59 -2.83
CA ILE A 40 -4.32 -4.05 -2.73
C ILE A 40 -4.31 -2.57 -3.12
N LEU A 41 -4.91 -2.22 -4.27
CA LEU A 41 -4.98 -0.84 -4.75
C LEU A 41 -5.83 0.04 -3.82
N GLY A 42 -6.94 -0.47 -3.29
CA GLY A 42 -7.77 0.23 -2.32
C GLY A 42 -7.05 0.49 -1.00
N LEU A 43 -6.32 -0.51 -0.48
CA LEU A 43 -5.50 -0.35 0.73
C LEU A 43 -4.36 0.66 0.52
N PHE A 44 -3.72 0.62 -0.66
CA PHE A 44 -2.71 1.60 -1.05
C PHE A 44 -3.29 3.02 -1.08
N ALA A 45 -4.47 3.21 -1.69
CA ALA A 45 -5.16 4.50 -1.72
C ALA A 45 -5.52 5.00 -0.31
N LEU A 46 -6.02 4.13 0.56
CA LEU A 46 -6.30 4.48 1.96
C LEU A 46 -5.02 4.89 2.71
N SER A 47 -3.91 4.19 2.49
CA SER A 47 -2.62 4.57 3.10
C SER A 47 -2.16 5.95 2.65
N LEU A 48 -2.30 6.27 1.35
CA LEU A 48 -2.00 7.59 0.82
C LEU A 48 -2.94 8.66 1.39
N ASP A 49 -4.23 8.38 1.51
CA ASP A 49 -5.20 9.31 2.09
C ASP A 49 -4.90 9.58 3.57
N LEU A 50 -4.47 8.58 4.33
CA LEU A 50 -4.04 8.77 5.72
C LEU A 50 -2.80 9.67 5.82
N ILE A 51 -1.80 9.47 4.97
CA ILE A 51 -0.59 10.31 4.98
C ILE A 51 -0.93 11.71 4.46
N MET A 52 -1.45 11.82 3.26
CA MET A 52 -1.64 13.10 2.58
C MET A 52 -2.85 13.87 3.11
N GLY A 53 -3.96 13.18 3.36
CA GLY A 53 -5.19 13.77 3.89
C GLY A 53 -5.11 14.08 5.39
N TYR A 54 -4.59 13.17 6.21
CA TYR A 54 -4.56 13.39 7.67
C TYR A 54 -3.34 14.16 8.16
N THR A 55 -2.15 13.88 7.60
CA THR A 55 -0.91 14.54 8.04
C THR A 55 -0.50 15.72 7.15
N GLY A 56 -1.10 15.87 5.97
CA GLY A 56 -0.77 16.94 5.02
C GLY A 56 0.56 16.75 4.30
N MET A 57 1.22 15.59 4.46
CA MET A 57 2.52 15.31 3.84
C MET A 57 2.37 14.75 2.43
N VAL A 58 3.22 15.18 1.50
CA VAL A 58 3.23 14.69 0.12
C VAL A 58 3.83 13.28 0.07
N SER A 59 3.17 12.36 -0.65
CA SER A 59 3.72 11.02 -0.89
C SER A 59 4.86 11.07 -1.91
N PHE A 60 6.07 10.72 -1.48
CA PHE A 60 7.24 10.60 -2.34
C PHE A 60 7.37 9.22 -3.00
N GLY A 61 6.29 8.43 -3.13
CA GLY A 61 6.35 7.03 -3.56
C GLY A 61 7.28 6.75 -4.75
N HIS A 62 7.13 7.47 -5.87
CA HIS A 62 8.07 7.35 -7.00
C HIS A 62 9.43 8.00 -6.75
N ALA A 63 9.46 9.17 -6.13
CA ALA A 63 10.71 9.89 -5.84
C ALA A 63 11.64 9.12 -4.89
N ALA A 64 11.09 8.30 -4.00
CA ALA A 64 11.82 7.48 -3.06
C ALA A 64 12.72 6.46 -3.79
N TYR A 65 12.23 5.81 -4.85
CA TYR A 65 13.03 4.86 -5.63
C TYR A 65 14.20 5.54 -6.34
N PHE A 66 13.98 6.72 -6.93
CA PHE A 66 15.05 7.50 -7.56
C PHE A 66 16.10 7.96 -6.55
N GLY A 67 15.66 8.44 -5.38
CA GLY A 67 16.56 8.84 -4.29
C GLY A 67 17.37 7.67 -3.75
N LEU A 68 16.75 6.50 -3.56
CA LEU A 68 17.41 5.30 -3.05
C LEU A 68 18.42 4.76 -4.07
N GLY A 69 18.09 4.76 -5.37
CA GLY A 69 19.02 4.42 -6.44
C GLY A 69 20.23 5.35 -6.48
N ALA A 70 20.01 6.66 -6.48
CA ALA A 70 21.09 7.66 -6.46
C ALA A 70 21.97 7.52 -5.20
N TYR A 71 21.37 7.27 -4.04
CA TYR A 71 22.08 7.05 -2.79
C TYR A 71 22.91 5.77 -2.80
N ALA A 72 22.37 4.67 -3.35
CA ALA A 72 23.09 3.42 -3.53
C ALA A 72 24.30 3.60 -4.47
N SER A 73 24.14 4.27 -5.62
CA SER A 73 25.25 4.57 -6.53
C SER A 73 26.31 5.46 -5.89
N ALA A 74 25.90 6.47 -5.09
CA ALA A 74 26.85 7.29 -4.34
C ALA A 74 27.66 6.45 -3.33
N LEU A 75 27.01 5.52 -2.60
CA LEU A 75 27.70 4.61 -1.69
C LEU A 75 28.68 3.68 -2.42
N LEU A 76 28.30 3.16 -3.59
CA LEU A 76 29.18 2.33 -4.42
C LEU A 76 30.43 3.10 -4.89
N LEU A 77 30.26 4.36 -5.28
CA LEU A 77 31.39 5.24 -5.63
C LEU A 77 32.31 5.49 -4.44
N ILE A 78 31.75 5.77 -3.25
CA ILE A 78 32.52 6.13 -2.05
C ILE A 78 33.27 4.93 -1.47
N HIS A 79 32.64 3.74 -1.44
CA HIS A 79 33.19 2.59 -0.73
C HIS A 79 33.91 1.58 -1.63
N PHE A 80 33.48 1.44 -2.89
CA PHE A 80 34.03 0.44 -3.81
C PHE A 80 34.84 1.05 -4.95
N ALA A 81 34.92 2.39 -5.03
CA ALA A 81 35.63 3.12 -6.08
C ALA A 81 35.27 2.62 -7.50
N LEU A 82 34.02 2.18 -7.68
CA LEU A 82 33.53 1.65 -8.94
C LEU A 82 33.56 2.77 -10.00
N PRO A 83 33.91 2.45 -11.26
CA PRO A 83 33.78 3.41 -12.35
C PRO A 83 32.33 3.89 -12.46
N VAL A 84 32.12 5.17 -12.75
CA VAL A 84 30.78 5.79 -12.90
C VAL A 84 29.77 5.00 -13.74
N PRO A 85 30.13 4.30 -14.84
CA PRO A 85 29.16 3.47 -15.57
C PRO A 85 28.75 2.16 -14.88
N LEU A 86 29.48 1.74 -13.84
CA LEU A 86 29.27 0.49 -13.11
C LEU A 86 28.78 0.70 -11.66
N ALA A 87 28.65 1.95 -11.23
CA ALA A 87 28.12 2.35 -9.93
C ALA A 87 26.65 2.76 -10.04
#